data_AF-A0A8T5M3U5-F1
#
_entry.id   AF-A0A8T5M3U5-F1
#
_cell.length_a   1.000
_cell.length_b   1.000
_cell.length_c   1.000
_cell.angle_alpha   90.00
_cell.angle_beta   90.00
_cell.angle_gamma   90.00
#
_symmetry.space_group_name_H-M   'P 1'
#
loop_
_entity.id
_entity.type
_entity.pdbx_description
1 polymer ?
#
loop_
_entity_poly.entity_id
_entity_poly.type
_entity_poly.pdbx_seq_one_letter_code
_entity_poly.pdbx_strand_id
1 'polypeptide(L)'
;MFNFEKIKKYFWYLFGVMGVVFFWAGVWDGIGTLSYLQNPLISLIVGLVMLSLSGLIFKGTSPFWEKGDPVGAVLHKVHTHPKKHEFHIKYYDKIKKKLILLEAKKIKNIEKDTLVFLEKGKKEVFIPFHRVEEILHKNKTHWKK
;
A
#
# COMPACT_ATOMS: atom_id res chain seq x y z
N MET A 1 19.44 -24.96 -15.27
CA MET A 1 19.90 -23.61 -15.70
C MET A 1 19.93 -22.72 -14.46
N PHE A 2 21.12 -22.42 -13.93
CA PHE A 2 21.28 -21.61 -12.72
C PHE A 2 20.82 -20.17 -12.99
N ASN A 3 19.85 -19.68 -12.22
CA ASN A 3 19.25 -18.37 -12.43
C ASN A 3 20.11 -17.30 -11.71
N PHE A 4 21.22 -16.93 -12.35
CA PHE A 4 22.27 -16.05 -11.81
C PHE A 4 21.74 -14.70 -11.29
N GLU A 5 20.67 -14.18 -11.89
CA GLU A 5 20.03 -12.94 -11.46
C GLU A 5 19.36 -13.06 -10.08
N LYS A 6 18.74 -14.20 -9.79
CA LYS A 6 18.17 -14.45 -8.46
C LYS A 6 19.29 -14.51 -7.41
N ILE A 7 20.38 -15.21 -7.70
CA ILE A 7 21.53 -15.32 -6.80
C ILE A 7 22.14 -13.95 -6.51
N LYS A 8 22.33 -13.12 -7.54
CA LYS A 8 22.82 -11.74 -7.38
C LYS A 8 21.89 -10.92 -6.49
N LYS A 9 20.57 -11.02 -6.69
CA LYS A 9 19.57 -10.32 -5.86
C LYS A 9 19.61 -10.79 -4.39
N TYR A 10 19.72 -12.10 -4.15
CA TYR A 10 19.87 -12.66 -2.80
C TYR A 10 21.17 -12.22 -2.14
N PHE A 11 22.28 -12.21 -2.88
CA PHE A 11 23.58 -11.75 -2.38
C PHE A 11 23.53 -10.28 -1.96
N TRP A 12 22.95 -9.40 -2.77
CA TRP A 12 22.79 -7.98 -2.40
C TRP A 12 21.85 -7.78 -1.21
N TYR A 13 20.81 -8.60 -1.09
CA TYR A 13 19.93 -8.56 0.08
C TYR A 13 20.68 -8.99 1.35
N LEU A 14 21.41 -10.11 1.30
CA LEU A 14 22.22 -10.60 2.40
C LEU A 14 23.30 -9.58 2.80
N PHE A 15 23.98 -9.01 1.82
CA PHE A 15 25.01 -7.98 2.03
C PHE A 15 24.41 -6.71 2.66
N GLY A 16 23.22 -6.30 2.21
CA GLY A 16 22.49 -5.19 2.83
C GLY A 16 22.13 -5.47 4.28
N VAL A 17 21.62 -6.66 4.59
CA VAL A 17 21.30 -7.08 5.96
C VAL A 17 22.56 -7.10 6.83
N MET A 18 23.64 -7.71 6.37
CA MET A 18 24.91 -7.71 7.10
C MET A 18 25.45 -6.29 7.33
N GLY A 19 25.40 -5.44 6.31
CA GLY A 19 25.84 -4.04 6.41
C GLY A 19 25.06 -3.25 7.47
N VAL A 20 23.74 -3.43 7.54
CA VAL A 20 22.90 -2.82 8.57
C VAL A 20 23.29 -3.36 9.96
N VAL A 21 23.43 -4.68 10.12
CA VAL A 21 23.81 -5.28 11.41
C VAL A 21 25.17 -4.78 11.89
N PHE A 22 26.18 -4.76 11.01
CA PHE A 22 27.53 -4.27 11.36
C PHE A 22 27.56 -2.77 11.62
N PHE A 23 26.83 -1.97 10.84
CA PHE A 23 26.70 -0.54 11.08
C PHE A 23 26.12 -0.28 12.48
N TRP A 24 25.05 -0.99 12.84
CA TRP A 24 24.44 -0.86 14.17
C TRP A 24 25.32 -1.40 15.28
N ALA A 25 26.01 -2.52 15.08
CA ALA A 25 26.97 -3.05 16.05
C ALA A 25 28.09 -2.04 16.31
N GLY A 26 28.64 -1.41 15.26
CA GLY A 26 29.66 -0.36 15.39
C GLY A 26 29.13 0.92 16.02
N VAL A 27 27.90 1.32 15.71
CA VAL A 27 27.23 2.45 16.38
C VAL A 27 27.07 2.17 17.87
N TRP A 28 26.66 0.95 18.27
CA TRP A 28 26.54 0.58 19.68
C TRP A 28 27.88 0.49 20.40
N ASP A 29 28.90 -0.03 19.74
CA ASP A 29 30.26 -0.10 20.29
C ASP A 29 30.84 1.30 20.49
N GLY A 30 30.68 2.18 19.49
CA GLY A 30 31.09 3.58 19.58
C GLY A 30 30.31 4.37 20.66
N ILE A 31 28.99 4.19 20.72
CA ILE A 31 28.13 4.84 21.70
C ILE A 31 28.37 4.28 23.12
N GLY A 32 28.66 2.99 23.28
CA GLY A 32 28.86 2.33 24.57
C GLY A 32 30.08 2.81 25.35
N THR A 33 31.05 3.43 24.67
CA THR A 33 32.23 4.05 25.30
C THR A 33 31.94 5.43 25.91
N LEU A 34 30.78 6.04 25.64
CA LEU A 34 30.39 7.32 26.21
C LEU A 34 29.80 7.16 27.60
N SER A 35 30.41 7.82 28.60
CA SER A 35 30.00 7.81 30.01
C SER A 35 28.54 8.25 30.23
N TYR A 36 27.98 9.01 29.30
CA TYR A 36 26.61 9.52 29.35
C TYR A 36 25.52 8.45 29.19
N LEU A 37 25.82 7.29 28.59
CA LEU A 37 24.83 6.19 28.44
C LEU A 37 24.68 5.28 29.65
N GLN A 38 25.47 5.49 30.71
CA GLN A 38 25.19 4.87 32.01
C GLN A 38 23.89 5.39 32.63
N ASN A 39 23.42 6.56 32.19
CA ASN A 39 22.14 7.10 32.62
C ASN A 39 20.98 6.39 31.88
N PRO A 40 20.08 5.68 32.59
CA PRO A 40 18.99 4.90 32.00
C PRO A 40 18.06 5.74 31.10
N LEU A 41 17.85 7.01 31.45
CA LEU A 41 16.99 7.92 30.69
C LEU A 41 17.58 8.27 29.32
N ILE A 42 18.89 8.49 29.25
CA ILE A 42 19.58 8.83 28.01
C ILE A 42 19.60 7.61 27.08
N SER A 43 19.87 6.42 27.63
CA SER A 43 19.78 5.17 26.88
C SER A 43 18.38 4.91 26.31
N LEU A 44 17.33 5.19 27.10
CA LEU A 44 15.94 5.06 26.65
C LEU A 44 15.59 6.04 25.53
N ILE A 45 16.01 7.31 25.64
CA ILE A 45 15.78 8.33 24.60
C ILE A 45 16.51 7.95 23.31
N VAL A 46 17.78 7.54 23.40
CA VAL A 46 18.55 7.09 22.23
C VAL A 46 17.88 5.87 21.59
N GLY A 47 17.45 4.89 22.38
CA GLY A 47 16.70 3.73 21.88
C GLY A 47 15.39 4.12 21.17
N LEU A 48 14.66 5.10 21.70
CA LEU A 48 13.40 5.57 21.12
C LEU A 48 13.62 6.35 19.80
N VAL A 49 14.67 7.18 19.75
CA VAL A 49 15.07 7.88 18.52
C VAL A 49 15.52 6.88 17.45
N MET A 50 16.29 5.87 17.85
CA MET A 50 16.75 4.80 16.96
C MET A 50 15.58 3.92 16.44
N LEU A 51 14.60 3.60 17.29
CA LEU A 51 13.37 2.91 16.86
C LEU A 51 12.54 3.76 15.89
N SER A 52 12.49 5.07 16.11
CA SER A 52 11.80 6.01 15.23
C SER A 52 12.50 6.14 13.86
N LEU A 53 13.84 6.25 13.86
CA LEU A 53 14.65 6.38 12.65
C LEU A 53 14.78 5.07 11.86
N SER A 54 14.80 3.92 12.53
CA SER A 54 14.87 2.60 11.87
C SER A 54 13.63 2.27 11.04
N GLY A 55 12.57 3.08 11.15
CA GLY A 55 11.34 2.87 10.39
C GLY A 55 10.57 1.63 10.80
N LEU A 56 10.97 0.93 11.87
CA LEU A 56 10.26 -0.24 12.40
C LEU A 56 8.87 0.14 12.94
N ILE A 57 8.73 1.35 13.49
CA ILE A 57 7.43 1.91 13.86
C ILE A 57 6.63 2.31 12.60
N PHE A 58 7.30 2.78 11.54
CA PHE A 58 6.61 3.27 10.34
C PHE A 58 6.21 2.17 9.33
N LYS A 59 6.88 1.02 9.33
CA LYS A 59 6.55 -0.10 8.41
C LYS A 59 5.46 -1.02 8.92
N GLY A 60 5.18 -1.04 10.24
CA GLY A 60 4.28 -2.01 10.86
C GLY A 60 2.99 -1.44 11.47
N THR A 61 2.93 -0.13 11.79
CA THR A 61 1.81 0.40 12.61
C THR A 61 1.13 1.63 12.01
N SER A 62 0.91 1.67 10.70
CA SER A 62 0.17 2.77 10.06
C SER A 62 -1.07 2.33 9.28
N PRO A 63 -2.13 1.81 9.94
CA PRO A 63 -3.46 1.84 9.33
C PRO A 63 -4.00 3.28 9.15
N PHE A 64 -3.33 4.29 9.72
CA PHE A 64 -3.76 5.69 9.74
C PHE A 64 -3.01 6.64 8.77
N TRP A 65 -1.91 6.19 8.13
CA TRP A 65 -1.08 7.06 7.25
C TRP A 65 -0.94 6.56 5.81
N GLU A 66 -1.69 5.54 5.39
CA GLU A 66 -2.06 5.47 3.98
C GLU A 66 -2.86 6.75 3.72
N LYS A 67 -2.34 7.64 2.88
CA LYS A 67 -3.15 8.65 2.21
C LYS A 67 -4.24 7.86 1.47
N GLY A 68 -5.33 7.55 2.15
CA GLY A 68 -6.38 6.72 1.62
C GLY A 68 -6.80 7.37 0.32
N ASP A 69 -6.61 6.65 -0.78
CA ASP A 69 -6.99 7.14 -2.10
C ASP A 69 -8.44 7.61 -1.96
N PRO A 70 -8.77 8.90 -2.15
CA PRO A 70 -10.12 9.41 -1.94
C PRO A 70 -11.14 8.62 -2.77
N VAL A 71 -10.70 8.06 -3.89
CA VAL A 71 -11.45 7.11 -4.71
C VAL A 71 -11.80 5.84 -3.96
N GLY A 72 -10.85 5.25 -3.23
CA GLY A 72 -11.04 4.04 -2.44
C GLY A 72 -12.12 4.21 -1.38
N ALA A 73 -12.10 5.32 -0.64
CA ALA A 73 -13.12 5.61 0.37
C ALA A 73 -14.53 5.72 -0.25
N VAL A 74 -14.66 6.35 -1.42
CA VAL A 74 -15.94 6.45 -2.15
C VAL A 74 -16.37 5.06 -2.65
N LEU A 75 -15.46 4.28 -3.23
CA LEU A 75 -15.74 2.94 -3.74
C LEU A 75 -16.17 1.97 -2.63
N HIS A 76 -15.54 2.04 -1.46
CA HIS A 76 -15.97 1.26 -0.29
C HIS A 76 -17.39 1.64 0.15
N LYS A 77 -17.72 2.94 0.20
CA LYS A 77 -19.09 3.40 0.48
C LYS A 77 -20.10 2.91 -0.55
N VAL A 78 -19.73 2.93 -1.85
CA VAL A 78 -20.59 2.43 -2.94
C VAL A 78 -20.81 0.92 -2.82
N HIS A 79 -19.77 0.17 -2.48
CA HIS A 79 -19.84 -1.29 -2.36
C HIS A 79 -20.75 -1.75 -1.22
N THR A 80 -20.72 -1.05 -0.08
CA THR A 80 -21.57 -1.34 1.09
C THR A 80 -22.96 -0.72 1.00
N HIS A 81 -23.23 0.13 0.01
CA HIS A 81 -24.50 0.84 -0.10
C HIS A 81 -25.66 -0.12 -0.43
N PRO A 82 -26.83 -0.02 0.25
CA PRO A 82 -27.98 -0.89 0.00
C PRO A 82 -28.51 -0.77 -1.45
N LYS A 83 -28.33 0.41 -2.06
CA LYS A 83 -28.69 0.69 -3.46
C LYS A 83 -27.51 0.64 -4.43
N LYS A 84 -26.54 -0.25 -4.22
CA LYS A 84 -25.34 -0.36 -5.09
C LYS A 84 -25.63 -0.55 -6.58
N HIS A 85 -26.81 -1.03 -6.95
CA HIS A 85 -27.24 -1.20 -8.34
C HIS A 85 -27.53 0.12 -9.06
N GLU A 86 -27.76 1.22 -8.34
CA GLU A 86 -27.98 2.56 -8.92
C GLU A 86 -26.67 3.28 -9.27
N PHE A 87 -25.53 2.70 -8.88
CA PHE A 87 -24.20 3.27 -9.08
C PHE A 87 -23.53 2.68 -10.33
N HIS A 88 -22.89 3.56 -11.09
CA HIS A 88 -22.07 3.21 -12.23
C HIS A 88 -20.67 3.78 -12.09
N ILE A 89 -19.66 3.00 -12.46
CA ILE A 89 -18.25 3.35 -12.38
C ILE A 89 -17.73 3.45 -13.80
N LYS A 90 -17.23 4.63 -14.18
CA LYS A 90 -16.48 4.81 -15.42
C LYS A 90 -15.00 4.65 -15.13
N TYR A 91 -14.36 3.77 -15.89
CA TYR A 91 -12.92 3.58 -15.82
C TYR A 91 -12.32 3.54 -17.22
N TYR A 92 -11.03 3.88 -17.30
CA TYR A 92 -10.26 3.80 -18.53
C TYR A 92 -9.65 2.40 -18.71
N ASP A 93 -10.10 1.67 -19.75
CA ASP A 93 -9.49 0.41 -20.15
C ASP A 93 -8.27 0.69 -21.05
N LYS A 94 -7.07 0.41 -20.55
CA LYS A 94 -5.82 0.60 -21.30
C LYS A 94 -5.71 -0.30 -22.53
N ILE A 95 -6.33 -1.47 -22.52
CA ILE A 95 -6.28 -2.43 -23.62
C ILE A 95 -7.16 -1.92 -24.77
N LYS A 96 -8.39 -1.52 -24.44
CA LYS A 96 -9.36 -1.02 -25.42
C LYS A 96 -9.24 0.49 -25.70
N LYS A 97 -8.35 1.19 -24.98
CA LYS A 97 -8.11 2.64 -25.01
C LYS A 97 -9.39 3.48 -24.93
N LYS A 98 -10.39 3.02 -24.17
CA LYS A 98 -11.70 3.66 -24.07
C LYS A 98 -12.25 3.66 -22.65
N LEU A 99 -13.15 4.60 -22.37
CA LEU A 99 -13.91 4.63 -21.13
C LEU A 99 -15.01 3.56 -21.18
N ILE A 100 -15.07 2.73 -20.15
CA ILE A 100 -16.07 1.69 -20.01
C ILE A 100 -16.91 2.00 -18.77
N LEU A 101 -18.23 1.91 -18.93
CA LEU A 101 -19.20 2.05 -17.86
C LEU A 101 -19.49 0.67 -17.26
N LEU A 102 -19.34 0.53 -15.95
CA LEU A 102 -19.67 -0.68 -15.21
C LEU A 102 -20.69 -0.40 -14.12
N GLU A 103 -21.65 -1.31 -13.96
CA GLU A 103 -22.56 -1.29 -12.81
C GLU A 103 -21.81 -1.75 -11.55
N ALA A 104 -21.94 -1.00 -10.46
CA ALA A 104 -21.30 -1.33 -9.19
C ALA A 104 -21.82 -2.64 -8.57
N LYS A 105 -23.00 -3.12 -8.98
CA LYS A 105 -23.52 -4.45 -8.61
C LYS A 105 -22.57 -5.60 -8.98
N LYS A 106 -21.75 -5.43 -10.02
CA LYS A 106 -20.81 -6.44 -10.52
C LYS A 106 -19.47 -6.46 -9.75
N ILE A 107 -19.28 -5.56 -8.79
CA ILE A 107 -18.11 -5.59 -7.90
C ILE A 107 -18.24 -6.80 -6.99
N LYS A 108 -17.28 -7.73 -7.10
CA LYS A 108 -17.13 -8.88 -6.22
C LYS A 108 -16.46 -8.48 -4.91
N ASN A 109 -15.31 -7.81 -5.01
CA ASN A 109 -14.50 -7.40 -3.85
C ASN A 109 -13.67 -6.15 -4.16
N ILE A 110 -13.11 -5.55 -3.11
CA ILE A 110 -12.14 -4.45 -3.17
C ILE A 110 -10.89 -4.87 -2.40
N GLU A 111 -9.75 -4.93 -3.07
CA GLU A 111 -8.48 -5.42 -2.51
C GLU A 111 -7.35 -4.45 -2.83
N LYS A 112 -6.64 -3.94 -1.80
CA LYS A 112 -5.38 -3.18 -1.92
C LYS A 112 -5.35 -2.26 -3.15
N ASP A 113 -6.26 -1.28 -3.18
CA ASP A 113 -6.41 -0.29 -4.25
C ASP A 113 -6.89 -0.79 -5.62
N THR A 114 -7.52 -1.96 -5.63
CA THR A 114 -8.02 -2.60 -6.84
C THR A 114 -9.46 -3.04 -6.68
N LEU A 115 -10.29 -2.72 -7.66
CA LEU A 115 -11.64 -3.24 -7.80
C LEU A 115 -11.62 -4.58 -8.52
N VAL A 116 -12.31 -5.58 -7.96
CA VAL A 116 -12.46 -6.90 -8.57
C VAL A 116 -13.87 -7.05 -9.10
N PHE A 117 -14.00 -7.22 -10.41
CA PHE A 117 -15.28 -7.43 -11.10
C PHE A 117 -15.36 -8.82 -11.70
N LEU A 118 -16.58 -9.33 -11.82
CA LEU A 118 -16.86 -10.59 -12.50
C LEU A 118 -17.44 -10.32 -13.89
N GLU A 119 -16.67 -10.62 -14.94
CA GLU A 119 -17.09 -10.48 -16.34
C GLU A 119 -17.93 -11.70 -16.78
N LYS A 120 -18.79 -11.52 -17.80
CA LYS A 120 -19.70 -12.55 -18.35
C LYS A 120 -18.89 -13.80 -18.75
N GLY A 121 -18.79 -14.78 -17.85
CA GLY A 121 -17.95 -15.98 -18.03
C GLY A 121 -17.05 -16.34 -16.84
N LYS A 122 -17.26 -15.77 -15.65
CA LYS A 122 -16.47 -16.04 -14.41
C LYS A 122 -15.02 -15.55 -14.46
N LYS A 123 -14.65 -14.72 -15.43
CA LYS A 123 -13.33 -14.10 -15.45
C LYS A 123 -13.30 -12.92 -14.50
N GLU A 124 -12.34 -12.93 -13.58
CA GLU A 124 -12.11 -11.81 -12.67
C GLU A 124 -11.26 -10.75 -13.38
N VAL A 125 -11.73 -9.51 -13.30
CA VAL A 125 -11.06 -8.35 -13.85
C VAL A 125 -10.66 -7.44 -12.71
N PHE A 126 -9.38 -7.13 -12.67
CA PHE A 126 -8.75 -6.29 -11.65
C PHE A 126 -8.55 -4.89 -12.22
N ILE A 127 -9.20 -3.90 -11.61
CA ILE A 127 -9.17 -2.50 -12.04
C ILE A 127 -8.57 -1.65 -10.92
N PRO A 128 -7.34 -1.15 -11.09
CA PRO A 128 -6.74 -0.25 -10.12
C PRO A 128 -7.53 1.07 -9.97
N PHE A 129 -7.60 1.62 -8.76
CA PHE A 129 -8.34 2.86 -8.46
C PHE A 129 -7.89 4.05 -9.32
N HIS A 130 -6.59 4.15 -9.61
CA HIS A 130 -6.06 5.23 -10.45
C HIS A 130 -6.66 5.29 -11.87
N ARG A 131 -7.30 4.22 -12.35
CA ARG A 131 -7.99 4.15 -13.65
C ARG A 131 -9.47 4.51 -13.58
N VAL A 132 -10.02 4.68 -12.39
CA VAL A 132 -11.39 5.12 -12.19
C VAL A 132 -11.43 6.63 -12.40
N GLU A 133 -12.26 7.06 -13.34
CA GLU A 133 -12.36 8.47 -13.75
C GLU A 133 -13.59 9.13 -13.13
N GLU A 134 -14.69 8.39 -13.02
CA GLU A 134 -15.96 8.93 -12.55
C GLU A 134 -16.83 7.86 -11.90
N ILE A 135 -17.56 8.24 -10.85
CA ILE A 135 -18.59 7.42 -10.21
C ILE A 135 -19.91 8.19 -10.31
N LEU A 136 -20.90 7.56 -10.93
CA LEU A 136 -22.23 8.09 -11.17
C LEU A 136 -23.23 7.42 -10.24
N HIS A 137 -24.17 8.19 -9.71
CA HIS A 137 -25.35 7.71 -9.00
C HIS A 137 -26.59 8.25 -9.71
N LYS A 138 -27.45 7.37 -10.25
CA LYS A 138 -28.62 7.77 -11.04
C LYS A 138 -28.28 8.76 -12.18
N ASN A 139 -27.21 8.46 -12.92
CA ASN A 139 -26.65 9.32 -13.99
C ASN A 139 -26.14 10.71 -13.55
N LYS A 140 -26.08 11.00 -12.23
CA LYS A 140 -25.45 12.21 -11.71
C LYS A 140 -24.06 11.90 -11.18
N THR A 141 -23.11 12.78 -11.47
CA THR A 141 -21.73 12.67 -10.97
C THR A 141 -21.72 12.75 -9.45
N HIS A 142 -21.30 11.67 -8.80
CA HIS A 142 -21.12 11.60 -7.35
C HIS A 142 -19.67 11.84 -6.98
N TRP A 143 -18.75 11.38 -7.83
CA TRP A 143 -17.31 11.63 -7.70
C TRP A 143 -16.68 11.66 -9.09
N LYS A 144 -15.68 12.53 -9.28
CA LYS A 144 -14.89 12.66 -10.49
C LYS A 144 -13.45 13.01 -10.14
N LYS A 145 -12.51 12.44 -10.90
CA LYS A 145 -11.08 12.74 -10.79
C LYS A 145 -10.73 14.13 -11.30
#